data_AF-A0A922VI31-F1
#
_entry.id   AF-A0A922VI31-F1
#
_cell.length_a   1.000
_cell.length_b   1.000
_cell.length_c   1.000
_cell.angle_alpha   90.00
_cell.angle_beta   90.00
_cell.angle_gamma   90.00
#
_symmetry.space_group_name_H-M   'P 1'
#
loop_
_entity.id
_entity.type
_entity.pdbx_description
1 polymer ?
#
loop_
_entity_poly.entity_id
_entity_poly.type
_entity_poly.pdbx_seq_one_letter_code
_entity_poly.pdbx_strand_id
1 'polypeptide(L)'
;MAGIDITVDLSSFAAPPDRAALAALGAAFDADPRLRPERMDTGDPIRVRIESATSWLSGLADRDRLPQHAVFQRRSAPLLVGDAQLTFYEEAPEIPRRLWYGGGGTWLERPGNAIAFGELVVRLADAFDAAFGFATDSRMPIQQRRDFLRAAKEGVAVASSPTAYSDRWALRDVYWLNVYGPAFVERFGSRLDGLGVRQDRLRNGGVVIWVAETPVLYDEGIASHRDYPWKQPFYEALGPGAFINPVRASDGSVPTWDDHRRFATRARPAARPPGPAWSPGPAWSPGPAAPVSDEPAAAEAPPDWLVERVRQLRAVGFFADPARDDVRLAADLAADHEAESGTPLDPDDELVELDLTRLDEARVWWEDTEADVAPGNEVYVAWIEGLARISRGTLAPTRITERWAGEAGPVRVRVDLPSGPLEIRPRDLGDYTDIETVLRALNEVLPADGPRFVLYAPFDQTAFVTCVTDDERRRLEERGWAFASLTPAS
;
A
#
# COMPACT_ATOMS: atom_id res chain seq x y z
N MET A 1 -7.78 3.07 -19.02
CA MET A 1 -6.39 2.71 -18.68
C MET A 1 -6.10 3.23 -17.30
N ALA A 2 -6.01 2.34 -16.31
CA ALA A 2 -5.42 2.69 -15.02
C ALA A 2 -3.95 3.09 -15.25
N GLY A 3 -3.49 4.17 -14.62
CA GLY A 3 -2.10 4.60 -14.74
C GLY A 3 -1.15 3.60 -14.08
N ILE A 4 0.14 3.66 -14.42
CA ILE A 4 1.17 2.82 -13.80
C ILE A 4 1.48 3.36 -12.40
N ASP A 5 1.05 2.64 -11.38
CA ASP A 5 1.52 2.90 -10.03
C ASP A 5 2.87 2.22 -9.80
N ILE A 6 3.86 3.00 -9.39
CA ILE A 6 5.16 2.50 -8.97
C ILE A 6 5.16 2.33 -7.46
N THR A 7 5.87 1.29 -7.03
CA THR A 7 6.30 1.10 -5.66
C THR A 7 7.83 1.15 -5.61
N VAL A 8 8.35 1.89 -4.64
CA VAL A 8 9.75 1.93 -4.23
C VAL A 8 9.82 1.44 -2.79
N ASP A 9 10.76 0.53 -2.53
CA ASP A 9 11.00 -0.03 -1.20
C ASP A 9 12.51 -0.15 -0.98
N LEU A 10 13.05 0.64 -0.07
CA LEU A 10 14.46 0.67 0.30
C LEU A 10 14.63 0.29 1.76
N SER A 11 15.60 -0.56 2.06
CA SER A 11 15.90 -1.01 3.41
C SER A 11 17.32 -0.63 3.81
N SER A 12 17.50 -0.15 5.05
CA SER A 12 18.78 0.30 5.58
C SER A 12 19.05 -0.24 6.98
N PHE A 13 20.27 -0.73 7.20
CA PHE A 13 20.78 -1.10 8.52
C PHE A 13 21.67 -0.01 9.12
N ALA A 14 21.80 1.14 8.45
CA ALA A 14 22.53 2.27 8.98
C ALA A 14 21.87 2.76 10.27
N ALA A 15 22.71 3.20 11.21
CA ALA A 15 22.27 3.84 12.44
C ALA A 15 21.26 4.96 12.16
N PRO A 16 20.42 5.33 13.15
CA PRO A 16 19.49 6.44 13.00
C PRO A 16 20.22 7.68 12.47
N PRO A 17 19.61 8.40 11.51
CA PRO A 17 20.31 9.43 10.78
C PRO A 17 20.59 10.63 11.69
N ASP A 18 21.81 11.14 11.62
CA ASP A 18 22.14 12.44 12.19
C ASP A 18 21.62 13.58 11.28
N ARG A 19 21.87 14.83 11.68
CA ARG A 19 21.47 16.00 10.88
C ARG A 19 22.01 15.95 9.45
N ALA A 20 23.26 15.51 9.25
CA ALA A 20 23.88 15.50 7.94
C ALA A 20 23.24 14.43 7.04
N ALA A 21 22.91 13.27 7.59
CA ALA A 21 22.17 12.21 6.89
C ALA A 21 20.75 12.66 6.54
N LEU A 22 20.03 13.30 7.46
CA LEU A 22 18.70 13.88 7.21
C LEU A 22 18.74 14.96 6.12
N ALA A 23 19.74 15.85 6.17
CA ALA A 23 19.95 16.87 5.14
C ALA A 23 20.23 16.25 3.76
N ALA A 24 21.03 15.19 3.71
CA ALA A 24 21.32 14.46 2.48
C ALA A 24 20.08 13.78 1.90
N LEU A 25 19.23 13.19 2.74
CA LEU A 25 17.95 12.60 2.33
C LEU A 25 17.01 13.67 1.76
N GLY A 26 16.88 14.82 2.43
CA GLY A 26 16.08 15.92 1.90
C GLY A 26 16.67 16.51 0.61
N ALA A 27 17.99 16.54 0.47
CA ALA A 27 18.64 17.02 -0.75
C ALA A 27 18.39 16.09 -1.94
N ALA A 28 18.25 14.78 -1.70
CA ALA A 28 17.88 13.83 -2.74
C ALA A 28 16.49 14.13 -3.33
N PHE A 29 15.52 14.51 -2.48
CA PHE A 29 14.20 14.97 -2.90
C PHE A 29 14.23 16.34 -3.58
N ASP A 30 14.97 17.30 -3.02
CA ASP A 30 15.03 18.68 -3.53
C ASP A 30 15.75 18.79 -4.89
N ALA A 31 16.53 17.78 -5.28
CA ALA A 31 17.29 17.76 -6.52
C ALA A 31 16.43 17.84 -7.79
N ASP A 32 15.16 17.40 -7.75
CA ASP A 32 14.22 17.57 -8.87
C ASP A 32 12.88 18.15 -8.35
N PRO A 33 12.60 19.44 -8.58
CA PRO A 33 11.36 20.08 -8.16
C PRO A 33 10.08 19.42 -8.69
N ARG A 34 10.16 18.66 -9.78
CA ARG A 34 9.02 17.91 -10.36
C ARG A 34 8.64 16.69 -9.53
N LEU A 35 9.55 16.17 -8.73
CA LEU A 35 9.36 14.97 -7.90
C LEU A 35 9.42 15.27 -6.40
N ARG A 36 9.91 16.46 -6.03
CA ARG A 36 9.99 16.91 -4.64
C ARG A 36 8.62 16.81 -3.94
N PRO A 37 8.57 16.29 -2.70
CA PRO A 37 7.38 16.36 -1.88
C PRO A 37 6.94 17.80 -1.62
N GLU A 38 5.63 18.02 -1.59
CA GLU A 38 5.02 19.33 -1.30
C GLU A 38 4.66 19.45 0.18
N ARG A 39 4.50 18.31 0.85
CA ARG A 39 4.14 18.19 2.25
C ARG A 39 4.98 17.10 2.91
N MET A 40 5.34 17.33 4.17
CA MET A 40 6.03 16.37 5.02
C MET A 40 5.52 16.52 6.46
N ASP A 41 5.29 15.41 7.16
CA ASP A 41 4.86 15.41 8.55
C ASP A 41 5.48 14.22 9.30
N THR A 42 5.25 14.13 10.62
CA THR A 42 5.70 12.99 11.43
C THR A 42 4.59 11.96 11.70
N GLY A 43 3.41 12.16 11.14
CA GLY A 43 2.26 11.27 11.22
C GLY A 43 1.22 11.60 10.15
N ASP A 44 0.28 10.67 9.94
CA ASP A 44 -0.87 10.86 9.05
C ASP A 44 -2.07 11.36 9.88
N PRO A 45 -2.88 12.35 9.45
CA PRO A 45 -2.86 13.04 8.15
C PRO A 45 -1.66 13.99 7.95
N ILE A 46 -1.08 14.00 6.73
CA ILE A 46 0.04 14.89 6.35
C ILE A 46 -0.41 16.36 6.20
N ARG A 47 -0.07 17.23 7.16
CA ARG A 47 -0.58 18.61 7.23
C ARG A 47 0.41 19.68 6.81
N VAL A 48 1.71 19.52 7.11
CA VAL A 48 2.69 20.60 6.93
C VAL A 48 3.14 20.72 5.47
N ARG A 49 2.97 21.92 4.88
CA ARG A 49 3.55 22.26 3.56
C ARG A 49 5.03 22.61 3.73
N ILE A 50 5.85 22.20 2.77
CA ILE A 50 7.28 22.45 2.79
C ILE A 50 7.74 23.19 1.54
N GLU A 51 8.77 24.03 1.71
CA GLU A 51 9.47 24.68 0.58
C GLU A 51 10.75 23.93 0.21
N SER A 52 11.32 23.17 1.15
CA SER A 52 12.51 22.36 1.00
C SER A 52 12.44 21.12 1.91
N ALA A 53 12.61 19.95 1.32
CA ALA A 53 12.73 18.70 2.05
C ALA A 53 14.02 18.68 2.89
N THR A 54 15.12 19.25 2.39
CA THR A 54 16.37 19.40 3.16
C THR A 54 16.16 20.18 4.46
N SER A 55 15.52 21.35 4.38
CA SER A 55 15.31 22.18 5.57
C SER A 55 14.38 21.49 6.57
N TRP A 56 13.32 20.84 6.10
CA TRP A 56 12.36 20.16 6.98
C TRP A 56 12.99 18.96 7.68
N LEU A 57 13.61 18.04 6.92
CA LEU A 57 14.22 16.83 7.47
C LEU A 57 15.40 17.15 8.42
N SER A 58 16.29 18.07 8.03
CA SER A 58 17.43 18.42 8.90
C SER A 58 17.02 19.14 10.17
N GLY A 59 15.86 19.82 10.19
CA GLY A 59 15.28 20.42 11.38
C GLY A 59 14.74 19.40 12.39
N LEU A 60 14.46 18.15 11.99
CA LEU A 60 14.09 17.09 12.93
C LEU A 60 15.24 16.74 13.88
N ALA A 61 16.49 17.00 13.50
CA ALA A 61 17.66 16.77 14.36
C ALA A 61 17.76 17.75 15.53
N ASP A 62 16.96 18.83 15.55
CA ASP A 62 16.87 19.77 16.67
C ASP A 62 15.89 19.30 17.76
N ARG A 63 15.15 18.21 17.53
CA ARG A 63 14.19 17.68 18.50
C ARG A 63 14.90 16.83 19.56
N ASP A 64 14.34 16.81 20.77
CA ASP A 64 14.85 15.99 21.88
C ASP A 64 14.88 14.49 21.54
N ARG A 65 13.90 14.04 20.76
CA ARG A 65 13.82 12.68 20.20
C ARG A 65 13.47 12.75 18.73
N LEU A 66 14.20 12.00 17.91
CA LEU A 66 13.89 11.83 16.50
C LEU A 66 12.56 11.06 16.38
N PRO A 67 11.59 11.56 15.59
CA PRO A 67 10.36 10.81 15.34
C PRO A 67 10.70 9.50 14.63
N GLN A 68 9.88 8.48 14.82
CA GLN A 68 10.10 7.18 14.18
C GLN A 68 9.90 7.25 12.67
N HIS A 69 8.94 8.06 12.22
CA HIS A 69 8.53 8.18 10.83
C HIS A 69 8.56 9.63 10.35
N ALA A 70 8.82 9.77 9.05
CA ALA A 70 8.58 10.99 8.29
C ALA A 70 7.73 10.63 7.08
N VAL A 71 6.47 11.05 7.09
CA VAL A 71 5.52 10.83 6.00
C VAL A 71 5.55 12.02 5.05
N PHE A 72 5.36 11.77 3.76
CA PHE A 72 5.49 12.80 2.75
C PHE A 72 4.56 12.59 1.56
N GLN A 73 4.13 13.69 0.96
CA GLN A 73 3.17 13.69 -0.14
C GLN A 73 3.48 14.77 -1.17
N ARG A 74 3.20 14.44 -2.43
CA ARG A 74 3.06 15.38 -3.54
C ARG A 74 1.66 15.24 -4.12
N ARG A 75 0.92 16.36 -4.22
CA ARG A 75 -0.45 16.40 -4.76
C ARG A 75 -0.51 16.89 -6.21
N SER A 76 0.56 17.51 -6.71
CA SER A 76 0.71 17.76 -8.15
C SER A 76 1.27 16.54 -8.86
N ALA A 77 0.88 16.32 -10.12
CA ALA A 77 1.44 15.22 -10.91
C ALA A 77 3.00 15.25 -10.95
N PRO A 78 3.67 14.09 -10.82
CA PRO A 78 3.08 12.80 -10.44
C PRO A 78 2.55 12.83 -9.00
N LEU A 79 1.39 12.22 -8.76
CA LEU A 79 0.90 12.02 -7.39
C LEU A 79 1.83 11.03 -6.71
N LEU A 80 2.31 11.39 -5.52
CA LEU A 80 3.31 10.63 -4.80
C LEU A 80 3.00 10.65 -3.31
N VAL A 81 3.17 9.52 -2.66
CA VAL A 81 3.05 9.36 -1.20
C VAL A 81 4.14 8.42 -0.70
N GLY A 82 4.65 8.66 0.50
CA GLY A 82 5.64 7.77 1.08
C GLY A 82 5.85 8.00 2.56
N ASP A 83 6.64 7.09 3.12
CA ASP A 83 7.08 7.07 4.50
C ASP A 83 8.58 6.75 4.55
N ALA A 84 9.31 7.45 5.41
CA ALA A 84 10.69 7.15 5.73
C ALA A 84 10.84 6.89 7.22
N GLN A 85 11.19 5.66 7.56
CA GLN A 85 11.49 5.26 8.92
C GLN A 85 12.87 5.80 9.35
N LEU A 86 12.88 6.70 10.31
CA LEU A 86 14.08 7.39 10.78
C LEU A 86 14.76 6.67 11.95
N THR A 87 13.99 5.99 12.81
CA THR A 87 14.53 5.16 13.90
C THR A 87 14.14 3.70 13.72
N PHE A 88 14.81 2.80 14.43
CA PHE A 88 14.35 1.41 14.49
C PHE A 88 13.08 1.29 15.35
N TYR A 89 12.32 0.21 15.18
CA TYR A 89 11.29 -0.19 16.14
C TYR A 89 11.95 -0.54 17.47
N GLU A 90 11.39 -0.07 18.58
CA GLU A 90 11.96 -0.36 19.91
C GLU A 90 11.79 -1.84 20.27
N GLU A 91 10.68 -2.44 19.84
CA GLU A 91 10.35 -3.85 20.06
C GLU A 91 11.09 -4.80 19.12
N ALA A 92 11.56 -4.29 17.97
CA ALA A 92 12.22 -5.09 16.94
C ALA A 92 13.38 -4.31 16.29
N PRO A 93 14.43 -3.96 17.07
CA PRO A 93 15.57 -3.18 16.59
C PRO A 93 16.37 -3.89 15.50
N GLU A 94 16.10 -5.19 15.29
CA GLU A 94 16.74 -5.98 14.28
C GLU A 94 16.23 -5.73 12.86
N ILE A 95 15.00 -5.26 12.72
CA ILE A 95 14.34 -4.99 11.43
C ILE A 95 15.01 -3.77 10.80
N PRO A 96 15.43 -3.81 9.53
CA PRO A 96 16.01 -2.65 8.87
C PRO A 96 15.02 -1.49 8.81
N ARG A 97 15.52 -0.26 8.88
CA ARG A 97 14.71 0.92 8.61
C ARG A 97 14.26 0.92 7.16
N ARG A 98 13.01 1.29 6.93
CA ARG A 98 12.42 1.30 5.61
C ARG A 98 12.21 2.71 5.08
N LEU A 99 12.42 2.90 3.78
CA LEU A 99 11.90 4.03 3.03
C LEU A 99 10.98 3.44 1.96
N TRP A 100 9.68 3.69 2.12
CA TRP A 100 8.66 3.29 1.17
C TRP A 100 8.10 4.52 0.48
N TYR A 101 7.80 4.37 -0.80
CA TYR A 101 7.30 5.45 -1.62
C TYR A 101 6.56 4.90 -2.83
N GLY A 102 5.43 5.50 -3.20
CA GLY A 102 4.65 5.05 -4.35
C GLY A 102 3.83 6.14 -5.02
N GLY A 103 3.29 5.77 -6.18
CA GLY A 103 2.48 6.60 -7.07
C GLY A 103 3.05 6.64 -8.49
N GLY A 104 2.74 7.68 -9.26
CA GLY A 104 3.39 7.90 -10.56
C GLY A 104 2.56 7.67 -11.82
N GLY A 105 1.37 7.08 -11.74
CA GLY A 105 0.37 6.94 -12.82
C GLY A 105 0.88 6.96 -14.28
N THR A 106 0.16 7.67 -15.16
CA THR A 106 0.55 7.84 -16.58
C THR A 106 1.75 8.78 -16.77
N TRP A 107 2.23 9.43 -15.71
CA TRP A 107 3.35 10.37 -15.80
C TRP A 107 4.65 9.66 -16.19
N LEU A 108 4.82 8.42 -15.76
CA LEU A 108 6.02 7.62 -15.98
C LEU A 108 6.09 6.95 -17.36
N GLU A 109 5.01 6.96 -18.13
CA GLU A 109 4.98 6.43 -19.51
C GLU A 109 5.92 7.22 -20.44
N ARG A 110 6.27 8.45 -20.06
CA ARG A 110 7.23 9.26 -20.81
C ARG A 110 8.67 8.86 -20.42
N PRO A 111 9.53 8.45 -21.36
CA PRO A 111 10.89 7.99 -21.04
C PRO A 111 11.72 8.97 -20.21
N GLY A 112 11.63 10.28 -20.50
CA GLY A 112 12.34 11.31 -19.72
C GLY A 112 11.88 11.43 -18.27
N ASN A 113 10.62 11.07 -17.98
CA ASN A 113 10.07 11.06 -16.62
C ASN A 113 10.49 9.79 -15.87
N ALA A 114 10.47 8.63 -16.53
CA ALA A 114 10.99 7.38 -16.00
C ALA A 114 12.46 7.51 -15.58
N ILE A 115 13.31 8.09 -16.43
CA ILE A 115 14.71 8.36 -16.11
C ILE A 115 14.83 9.28 -14.89
N ALA A 116 14.10 10.40 -14.86
CA ALA A 116 14.14 11.34 -13.74
C ALA A 116 13.71 10.69 -12.40
N PHE A 117 12.70 9.81 -12.45
CA PHE A 117 12.24 9.06 -11.29
C PHE A 117 13.27 8.03 -10.83
N GLY A 118 13.85 7.25 -11.75
CA GLY A 118 14.88 6.28 -11.36
C GLY A 118 16.15 6.96 -10.82
N GLU A 119 16.50 8.15 -11.32
CA GLU A 119 17.57 8.96 -10.74
C GLU A 119 17.24 9.46 -9.32
N LEU A 120 15.97 9.78 -9.04
CA LEU A 120 15.53 10.04 -7.66
C LEU A 120 15.74 8.79 -6.79
N VAL A 121 15.36 7.60 -7.25
CA VAL A 121 15.57 6.34 -6.51
C VAL A 121 17.06 6.11 -6.22
N VAL A 122 17.95 6.35 -7.19
CA VAL A 122 19.40 6.27 -6.98
C VAL A 122 19.87 7.23 -5.88
N ARG A 123 19.43 8.49 -5.92
CA ARG A 123 19.78 9.49 -4.89
C ARG A 123 19.24 9.13 -3.51
N LEU A 124 18.00 8.62 -3.43
CA LEU A 124 17.39 8.17 -2.18
C LEU A 124 18.12 6.95 -1.62
N ALA A 125 18.42 5.95 -2.45
CA ALA A 125 19.19 4.77 -2.04
C ALA A 125 20.56 5.15 -1.48
N ASP A 126 21.25 6.09 -2.14
CA ASP A 126 22.53 6.59 -1.70
C ASP A 126 22.43 7.39 -0.39
N ALA A 127 21.47 8.30 -0.28
CA ALA A 127 21.28 9.12 0.91
C ALA A 127 20.86 8.28 2.14
N PHE A 128 19.94 7.34 1.94
CA PHE A 128 19.39 6.43 2.94
C PHE A 128 20.34 5.30 3.35
N ASP A 129 21.49 5.18 2.66
CA ASP A 129 22.46 4.11 2.88
C ASP A 129 21.84 2.72 2.66
N ALA A 130 21.09 2.58 1.57
CA ALA A 130 20.31 1.39 1.30
C ALA A 130 21.22 0.15 1.22
N ALA A 131 20.83 -0.87 1.98
CA ALA A 131 21.44 -2.19 2.00
C ALA A 131 20.84 -3.09 0.92
N PHE A 132 19.56 -2.91 0.62
CA PHE A 132 18.86 -3.50 -0.51
C PHE A 132 17.54 -2.75 -0.78
N GLY A 133 16.91 -3.01 -1.93
CA GLY A 133 15.63 -2.43 -2.27
C GLY A 133 15.28 -2.57 -3.75
N PHE A 134 14.17 -1.98 -4.18
CA PHE A 134 13.75 -1.98 -5.57
C PHE A 134 12.82 -0.81 -5.91
N ALA A 135 12.61 -0.58 -7.20
CA ALA A 135 11.49 0.18 -7.74
C ALA A 135 10.83 -0.61 -8.87
N THR A 136 9.50 -0.66 -8.90
CA THR A 136 8.74 -1.48 -9.85
C THR A 136 7.32 -0.98 -10.07
N ASP A 137 6.70 -1.39 -11.18
CA ASP A 137 5.25 -1.44 -11.31
C ASP A 137 4.64 -2.26 -10.17
N SER A 138 3.70 -1.67 -9.43
CA SER A 138 3.05 -2.26 -8.25
C SER A 138 2.33 -3.58 -8.55
N ARG A 139 1.96 -3.83 -9.81
CA ARG A 139 1.36 -5.11 -10.23
C ARG A 139 2.34 -6.28 -10.15
N MET A 140 3.64 -6.04 -10.27
CA MET A 140 4.64 -7.12 -10.24
C MET A 140 4.79 -7.75 -8.84
N PRO A 141 4.94 -6.99 -7.73
CA PRO A 141 4.88 -7.56 -6.39
C PRO A 141 3.55 -8.26 -6.08
N ILE A 142 2.42 -7.75 -6.59
CA ILE A 142 1.10 -8.38 -6.46
C ILE A 142 1.10 -9.75 -7.16
N GLN A 143 1.62 -9.82 -8.38
CA GLN A 143 1.79 -11.08 -9.11
C GLN A 143 2.72 -12.05 -8.38
N GLN A 144 3.82 -11.57 -7.78
CA GLN A 144 4.67 -12.41 -6.95
C GLN A 144 3.88 -12.99 -5.78
N ARG A 145 3.11 -12.16 -5.05
CA ARG A 145 2.27 -12.62 -3.93
C ARG A 145 1.22 -13.64 -4.38
N ARG A 146 0.61 -13.47 -5.55
CA ARG A 146 -0.34 -14.44 -6.14
C ARG A 146 0.26 -15.82 -6.35
N ASP A 147 1.47 -15.88 -6.89
CA ASP A 147 2.14 -17.15 -7.11
C ASP A 147 2.42 -17.88 -5.79
N PHE A 148 2.70 -17.15 -4.72
CA PHE A 148 2.84 -17.71 -3.38
C PHE A 148 1.53 -18.27 -2.83
N LEU A 149 0.44 -17.52 -2.96
CA LEU A 149 -0.89 -17.96 -2.51
C LEU A 149 -1.38 -19.18 -3.31
N ARG A 150 -1.14 -19.20 -4.63
CA ARG A 150 -1.46 -20.35 -5.49
C ARG A 150 -0.68 -21.59 -5.05
N ALA A 151 0.64 -21.48 -4.85
CA ALA A 151 1.45 -22.58 -4.39
C ALA A 151 1.00 -23.11 -3.01
N ALA A 152 0.63 -22.22 -2.09
CA ALA A 152 0.07 -22.62 -0.80
C ALA A 152 -1.24 -23.39 -0.94
N LYS A 153 -2.17 -22.92 -1.80
CA LYS A 153 -3.44 -23.60 -2.10
C LYS A 153 -3.22 -24.99 -2.72
N GLU A 154 -2.15 -25.15 -3.50
CA GLU A 154 -1.72 -26.43 -4.08
C GLU A 154 -0.99 -27.36 -3.09
N GLY A 155 -0.87 -26.96 -1.82
CA GLY A 155 -0.23 -27.76 -0.77
C GLY A 155 1.30 -27.74 -0.83
N VAL A 156 1.90 -26.82 -1.60
CA VAL A 156 3.34 -26.59 -1.55
C VAL A 156 3.69 -25.92 -0.23
N ALA A 157 4.67 -26.46 0.49
CA ALA A 157 5.16 -25.85 1.72
C ALA A 157 5.84 -24.50 1.40
N VAL A 158 5.10 -23.41 1.59
CA VAL A 158 5.60 -22.06 1.36
C VAL A 158 6.39 -21.58 2.58
N ALA A 159 7.68 -21.26 2.36
CA ALA A 159 8.59 -20.91 3.45
C ALA A 159 8.22 -19.59 4.16
N SER A 160 7.79 -18.57 3.41
CA SER A 160 7.22 -17.32 3.91
C SER A 160 6.73 -16.46 2.75
N SER A 161 5.66 -15.69 2.94
CA SER A 161 5.24 -14.65 1.99
C SER A 161 6.34 -13.56 1.87
N PRO A 162 6.48 -12.87 0.72
CA PRO A 162 7.41 -11.75 0.57
C PRO A 162 7.08 -10.65 1.59
N THR A 163 7.89 -10.55 2.63
CA THR A 163 7.78 -9.60 3.75
C THR A 163 9.17 -9.06 4.10
N ALA A 164 9.24 -7.99 4.89
CA ALA A 164 10.51 -7.51 5.43
C ALA A 164 11.29 -8.60 6.20
N TYR A 165 10.59 -9.60 6.76
CA TYR A 165 11.21 -10.74 7.43
C TYR A 165 11.80 -11.77 6.45
N SER A 166 11.15 -12.01 5.31
CA SER A 166 11.70 -12.93 4.29
C SER A 166 12.95 -12.36 3.62
N ASP A 167 13.09 -11.03 3.59
CA ASP A 167 14.26 -10.33 3.06
C ASP A 167 15.56 -10.69 3.83
N ARG A 168 15.45 -11.31 5.01
CA ARG A 168 16.59 -11.87 5.76
C ARG A 168 17.26 -13.05 5.04
N TRP A 169 16.51 -13.77 4.24
CA TRP A 169 16.92 -15.05 3.70
C TRP A 169 16.94 -15.05 2.17
N ALA A 170 16.21 -14.18 1.51
CA ALA A 170 16.23 -14.13 0.06
C ALA A 170 16.02 -12.71 -0.45
N LEU A 171 16.51 -12.44 -1.66
CA LEU A 171 16.20 -11.25 -2.41
C LEU A 171 14.73 -11.28 -2.81
N ARG A 172 14.12 -10.09 -2.83
CA ARG A 172 12.92 -9.91 -3.66
C ARG A 172 13.27 -10.14 -5.13
N ASP A 173 12.25 -10.36 -5.93
CA ASP A 173 12.42 -10.66 -7.34
C ASP A 173 13.13 -9.54 -8.12
N VAL A 174 13.45 -9.79 -9.39
CA VAL A 174 14.09 -8.81 -10.28
C VAL A 174 13.04 -7.84 -10.80
N TYR A 175 13.23 -6.55 -10.49
CA TYR A 175 12.32 -5.47 -10.85
C TYR A 175 12.94 -4.45 -11.81
N TRP A 176 12.23 -3.35 -12.12
CA TRP A 176 12.76 -2.28 -12.98
C TRP A 176 14.08 -1.71 -12.46
N LEU A 177 14.13 -1.33 -11.18
CA LEU A 177 15.35 -0.97 -10.48
C LEU A 177 15.57 -1.93 -9.32
N ASN A 178 16.80 -2.40 -9.17
CA ASN A 178 17.19 -3.24 -8.03
C ASN A 178 18.38 -2.58 -7.33
N VAL A 179 18.25 -2.35 -6.02
CA VAL A 179 19.28 -1.76 -5.18
C VAL A 179 19.97 -2.89 -4.44
N TYR A 180 21.28 -3.02 -4.65
CA TYR A 180 22.14 -4.01 -4.00
C TYR A 180 23.21 -3.27 -3.20
N GLY A 181 23.11 -3.32 -1.88
CA GLY A 181 24.09 -2.71 -0.99
C GLY A 181 25.45 -3.43 -1.00
N PRO A 182 26.41 -2.95 -0.20
CA PRO A 182 27.79 -3.41 -0.26
C PRO A 182 27.99 -4.90 0.03
N ALA A 183 27.17 -5.50 0.91
CA ALA A 183 27.20 -6.93 1.18
C ALA A 183 26.81 -7.78 -0.03
N PHE A 184 25.83 -7.32 -0.82
CA PHE A 184 25.48 -7.96 -2.09
C PHE A 184 26.59 -7.80 -3.11
N VAL A 185 27.18 -6.61 -3.23
CA VAL A 185 28.27 -6.36 -4.17
C VAL A 185 29.51 -7.20 -3.83
N GLU A 186 29.87 -7.34 -2.55
CA GLU A 186 30.96 -8.23 -2.11
C GLU A 186 30.71 -9.67 -2.54
N ARG A 187 29.46 -10.13 -2.42
CA ARG A 187 29.10 -11.52 -2.70
C ARG A 187 28.89 -11.83 -4.18
N PHE A 188 28.31 -10.90 -4.93
CA PHE A 188 27.80 -11.12 -6.28
C PHE A 188 28.31 -10.14 -7.34
N GLY A 189 29.08 -9.12 -6.97
CA GLY A 189 29.44 -8.01 -7.88
C GLY A 189 29.99 -8.46 -9.23
N SER A 190 30.90 -9.43 -9.24
CA SER A 190 31.48 -9.98 -10.48
C SER A 190 30.45 -10.70 -11.37
N ARG A 191 29.36 -11.22 -10.79
CA ARG A 191 28.27 -11.86 -11.53
C ARG A 191 27.31 -10.83 -12.12
N LEU A 192 27.17 -9.68 -11.46
CA LEU A 192 26.33 -8.56 -11.91
C LEU A 192 26.97 -7.82 -13.10
N ASP A 193 28.30 -7.67 -13.11
CA ASP A 193 29.05 -7.03 -14.20
C ASP A 193 28.81 -7.69 -15.57
N GLY A 194 28.50 -9.00 -15.59
CA GLY A 194 28.24 -9.77 -16.82
C GLY A 194 26.86 -9.58 -17.45
N LEU A 195 25.93 -8.90 -16.76
CA LEU A 195 24.53 -8.79 -17.22
C LEU A 195 24.31 -7.79 -18.37
N GLY A 196 25.29 -6.92 -18.64
CA GLY A 196 25.18 -5.92 -19.73
C GLY A 196 24.14 -4.81 -19.49
N VAL A 197 23.66 -4.68 -18.26
CA VAL A 197 22.68 -3.68 -17.83
C VAL A 197 23.34 -2.44 -17.26
N ARG A 198 22.61 -1.30 -17.25
CA ARG A 198 23.09 -0.07 -16.63
C ARG A 198 23.21 -0.26 -15.12
N GLN A 199 24.30 0.26 -14.56
CA GLN A 199 24.60 0.22 -13.13
C GLN A 199 25.03 1.59 -12.63
N ASP A 200 24.41 2.07 -11.56
CA ASP A 200 24.80 3.30 -10.85
C ASP A 200 25.41 2.94 -9.50
N ARG A 201 26.67 3.33 -9.25
CA ARG A 201 27.37 3.02 -8.00
C ARG A 201 27.00 4.00 -6.90
N LEU A 202 26.69 3.47 -5.72
CA LEU A 202 26.41 4.23 -4.50
C LEU A 202 27.69 4.54 -3.73
N ARG A 203 27.68 5.59 -2.88
CA ARG A 203 28.83 5.99 -2.07
C ARG A 203 29.22 4.94 -1.02
N ASN A 204 28.25 4.16 -0.55
CA ASN A 204 28.50 3.08 0.41
C ASN A 204 29.19 1.86 -0.22
N GLY A 205 29.34 1.82 -1.55
CA GLY A 205 29.88 0.68 -2.29
C GLY A 205 28.82 -0.27 -2.86
N GLY A 206 27.53 0.04 -2.66
CA GLY A 206 26.43 -0.61 -3.33
C GLY A 206 26.26 -0.18 -4.79
N VAL A 207 25.26 -0.76 -5.44
CA VAL A 207 24.91 -0.51 -6.83
C VAL A 207 23.39 -0.51 -7.02
N VAL A 208 22.91 0.35 -7.91
CA VAL A 208 21.54 0.30 -8.45
C VAL A 208 21.61 -0.24 -9.87
N ILE A 209 20.90 -1.32 -10.13
CA ILE A 209 20.79 -1.94 -11.44
C ILE A 209 19.50 -1.48 -12.12
N TRP A 210 19.64 -1.03 -13.36
CA TRP A 210 18.53 -0.66 -14.24
C TRP A 210 18.29 -1.79 -15.23
N VAL A 211 17.17 -2.49 -15.05
CA VAL A 211 16.82 -3.63 -15.91
C VAL A 211 16.27 -3.16 -17.26
N ALA A 212 15.61 -2.00 -17.28
CA ALA A 212 15.08 -1.37 -18.48
C ALA A 212 15.08 0.15 -18.37
N GLU A 213 14.90 0.84 -19.49
CA GLU A 213 14.79 2.31 -19.53
C GLU A 213 13.46 2.82 -18.93
N THR A 214 12.41 2.01 -18.98
CA THR A 214 11.07 2.34 -18.50
C THR A 214 10.59 1.36 -17.44
N PRO A 215 9.74 1.80 -16.50
CA PRO A 215 9.17 0.92 -15.47
C PRO A 215 8.14 -0.08 -15.98
N VAL A 216 7.66 0.07 -17.22
CA VAL A 216 6.59 -0.73 -17.81
C VAL A 216 7.13 -2.11 -18.17
N LEU A 217 7.22 -2.98 -17.17
CA LEU A 217 7.73 -4.35 -17.32
C LEU A 217 6.68 -5.42 -17.06
N TYR A 218 5.52 -5.04 -16.52
CA TYR A 218 4.42 -5.96 -16.29
C TYR A 218 3.75 -6.33 -17.61
N ASP A 219 3.50 -7.63 -17.80
CA ASP A 219 2.85 -8.20 -18.97
C ASP A 219 1.68 -9.08 -18.49
N GLU A 220 0.47 -8.69 -18.89
CA GLU A 220 -0.76 -9.41 -18.54
C GLU A 220 -0.81 -10.82 -19.13
N GLY A 221 -0.08 -11.08 -20.21
CA GLY A 221 0.02 -12.40 -20.83
C GLY A 221 0.95 -13.38 -20.10
N ILE A 222 1.73 -12.91 -19.12
CA ILE A 222 2.66 -13.74 -18.36
C ILE A 222 2.01 -14.16 -17.05
N ALA A 223 1.79 -15.46 -16.88
CA ALA A 223 1.01 -15.99 -15.75
C ALA A 223 1.75 -16.00 -14.40
N SER A 224 3.09 -16.07 -14.41
CA SER A 224 3.93 -16.09 -13.21
C SER A 224 5.02 -15.02 -13.25
N HIS A 225 5.36 -14.47 -12.07
CA HIS A 225 6.46 -13.52 -11.94
C HIS A 225 7.81 -14.07 -12.43
N ARG A 226 7.98 -15.41 -12.50
CA ARG A 226 9.23 -16.05 -12.89
C ARG A 226 9.37 -16.29 -14.39
N ASP A 227 8.27 -16.18 -15.13
CA ASP A 227 8.21 -16.55 -16.55
C ASP A 227 8.64 -15.42 -17.48
N TYR A 228 8.95 -14.24 -16.93
CA TYR A 228 9.49 -13.13 -17.69
C TYR A 228 10.86 -13.49 -18.29
N PRO A 229 11.00 -13.52 -19.63
CA PRO A 229 12.25 -13.94 -20.27
C PRO A 229 13.44 -13.05 -19.87
N TRP A 230 13.20 -11.76 -19.64
CA TRP A 230 14.23 -10.80 -19.25
C TRP A 230 14.78 -11.02 -17.82
N LYS A 231 14.10 -11.80 -16.97
CA LYS A 231 14.60 -12.17 -15.63
C LYS A 231 15.60 -13.33 -15.65
N GLN A 232 15.59 -14.16 -16.69
CA GLN A 232 16.41 -15.37 -16.75
C GLN A 232 17.92 -15.11 -16.57
N PRO A 233 18.53 -14.10 -17.22
CA PRO A 233 19.95 -13.81 -17.01
C PRO A 233 20.31 -13.50 -15.55
N PHE A 234 19.39 -12.87 -14.80
CA PHE A 234 19.58 -12.57 -13.38
C PHE A 234 19.47 -13.83 -12.52
N TYR A 235 18.50 -14.70 -12.80
CA TYR A 235 18.35 -15.98 -12.12
C TYR A 235 19.55 -16.90 -12.36
N GLU A 236 20.12 -16.89 -13.56
CA GLU A 236 21.35 -17.61 -13.88
C GLU A 236 22.56 -17.02 -13.16
N ALA A 237 22.71 -15.69 -13.15
CA ALA A 237 23.85 -15.01 -12.54
C ALA A 237 23.85 -15.12 -11.00
N LEU A 238 22.72 -14.87 -10.35
CA LEU A 238 22.63 -14.87 -8.89
C LEU A 238 22.30 -16.25 -8.31
N GLY A 239 21.74 -17.13 -9.13
CA GLY A 239 21.24 -18.44 -8.74
C GLY A 239 19.78 -18.37 -8.32
N PRO A 240 18.94 -19.35 -8.69
CA PRO A 240 17.50 -19.32 -8.39
C PRO A 240 17.18 -19.43 -6.88
N GLY A 241 18.13 -19.85 -6.06
CA GLY A 241 18.01 -19.88 -4.60
C GLY A 241 18.19 -18.51 -3.93
N ALA A 242 18.70 -17.51 -4.66
CA ALA A 242 18.90 -16.17 -4.14
C ALA A 242 17.59 -15.39 -4.00
N PHE A 243 16.52 -15.80 -4.69
CA PHE A 243 15.25 -15.08 -4.76
C PHE A 243 14.15 -15.77 -3.97
N ILE A 244 13.24 -14.97 -3.41
CA ILE A 244 12.06 -15.45 -2.69
C ILE A 244 11.25 -16.36 -3.62
N ASN A 245 11.11 -17.64 -3.23
CA ASN A 245 10.47 -18.68 -4.02
C ASN A 245 9.52 -19.51 -3.14
N PRO A 246 8.27 -19.79 -3.58
CA PRO A 246 7.33 -20.55 -2.78
C PRO A 246 7.76 -22.00 -2.52
N VAL A 247 8.68 -22.55 -3.33
CA VAL A 247 9.06 -23.97 -3.29
C VAL A 247 10.38 -24.21 -2.55
N ARG A 248 11.19 -23.17 -2.28
CA ARG A 248 12.53 -23.33 -1.68
C ARG A 248 12.80 -22.30 -0.60
N ALA A 249 13.14 -22.78 0.59
CA ALA A 249 13.81 -21.97 1.59
C ALA A 249 15.20 -21.57 1.06
N SER A 250 15.65 -20.36 1.41
CA SER A 250 17.01 -19.91 1.14
C SER A 250 18.05 -20.92 1.59
N ASP A 251 19.01 -21.21 0.73
CA ASP A 251 20.20 -22.01 1.02
C ASP A 251 21.32 -21.17 1.65
N GLY A 252 21.01 -19.97 2.16
CA GLY A 252 22.01 -19.00 2.61
C GLY A 252 22.79 -18.37 1.46
N SER A 253 22.24 -18.39 0.24
CA SER A 253 22.85 -17.80 -0.95
C SER A 253 22.93 -16.28 -0.92
N VAL A 254 22.13 -15.60 -0.11
CA VAL A 254 22.18 -14.13 0.04
C VAL A 254 22.94 -13.70 1.32
N PRO A 255 23.43 -12.45 1.39
CA PRO A 255 23.97 -11.90 2.64
C PRO A 255 22.94 -11.90 3.76
N THR A 256 23.40 -12.14 4.98
CA THR A 256 22.58 -12.05 6.20
C THR A 256 22.42 -10.60 6.66
N TRP A 257 21.50 -10.34 7.58
CA TRP A 257 21.40 -9.03 8.23
C TRP A 257 22.68 -8.61 8.95
N ASP A 258 23.43 -9.56 9.52
CA ASP A 258 24.72 -9.27 10.16
C ASP A 258 25.77 -8.84 9.12
N ASP A 259 25.76 -9.46 7.94
CA ASP A 259 26.62 -9.03 6.83
C ASP A 259 26.30 -7.59 6.42
N HIS A 260 25.02 -7.23 6.33
CA HIS A 260 24.60 -5.86 6.02
C HIS A 260 25.02 -4.85 7.10
N ARG A 261 24.80 -5.17 8.38
CA ARG A 261 25.21 -4.30 9.51
C ARG A 261 26.71 -4.07 9.56
N ARG A 262 27.50 -5.08 9.24
CA ARG A 262 28.97 -4.98 9.17
C ARG A 262 29.43 -3.92 8.17
N PHE A 263 28.66 -3.67 7.11
CA PHE A 263 28.96 -2.59 6.16
C PHE A 263 28.40 -1.25 6.60
N ALA A 264 27.23 -1.23 7.25
CA ALA A 264 26.58 -0.03 7.75
C ALA A 264 27.41 0.73 8.80
N THR A 265 28.33 0.05 9.50
CA THR A 265 29.23 0.67 10.50
C THR A 265 30.53 1.22 9.91
N ARG A 266 30.78 1.04 8.60
CA ARG A 266 32.00 1.55 7.96
C ARG A 266 31.87 3.05 7.70
N ALA A 267 32.95 3.80 7.95
CA ALA A 267 33.00 5.21 7.63
C ALA A 267 32.74 5.44 6.13
N ARG A 268 31.81 6.35 5.81
CA ARG A 268 31.50 6.72 4.42
C ARG A 268 32.77 7.29 3.75
N PRO A 269 33.15 6.81 2.56
CA PRO A 269 34.16 7.49 1.76
C PRO A 269 33.68 8.92 1.44
N ALA A 270 34.63 9.85 1.30
CA ALA A 270 34.32 11.20 0.85
C ALA A 270 33.53 11.17 -0.48
N ALA A 271 32.59 12.10 -0.65
CA ALA A 271 31.75 12.17 -1.83
C ALA A 271 32.57 12.12 -3.11
N ARG A 272 32.30 11.12 -3.96
CA ARG A 272 32.92 11.03 -5.28
C ARG A 272 32.20 12.00 -6.21
N PRO A 273 32.93 12.76 -7.07
CA PRO A 273 32.27 13.59 -8.07
C PRO A 273 31.38 12.72 -8.97
N PRO A 274 30.27 13.26 -9.49
CA PRO A 274 29.36 12.53 -10.36
C PRO A 274 30.15 11.87 -11.49
N GLY A 275 29.87 10.59 -11.74
CA GLY A 275 30.46 9.87 -12.86
C GLY A 275 30.16 10.56 -14.19
N PRO A 276 30.93 10.27 -15.25
CA PRO A 276 30.61 10.78 -16.58
C PRO A 276 29.17 10.39 -16.95
N ALA A 277 28.47 11.31 -17.63
CA ALA A 277 27.15 11.03 -18.19
C ALA A 277 27.22 9.74 -19.00
N TRP A 278 26.36 8.78 -18.65
CA TRP A 278 26.27 7.50 -19.35
C TRP A 278 25.98 7.76 -20.83
N SER A 279 26.80 7.17 -21.69
CA SER A 279 26.45 7.00 -23.10
C SER A 279 25.82 5.62 -23.22
N PRO A 280 24.65 5.48 -23.86
CA PRO A 280 24.06 4.18 -24.08
C PRO A 280 25.09 3.24 -24.71
N GLY A 281 25.34 2.12 -24.03
CA GLY A 281 25.94 0.96 -24.70
C GLY A 281 25.07 0.55 -25.90
N PRO A 282 25.56 -0.33 -26.79
CA PRO A 282 24.71 -0.86 -27.85
C PRO A 282 23.41 -1.34 -27.22
N ALA A 283 22.30 -0.73 -27.65
CA ALA A 283 20.99 -0.91 -27.03
C ALA A 283 20.75 -2.40 -26.89
N TRP A 284 20.64 -2.87 -25.64
CA TRP A 284 19.94 -4.10 -25.38
C TRP A 284 18.52 -3.84 -25.87
N SER A 285 18.25 -4.26 -27.10
CA SER A 285 16.90 -4.31 -27.61
C SER A 285 16.27 -5.45 -26.84
N PRO A 286 15.32 -5.21 -25.92
CA PRO A 286 14.43 -6.31 -25.55
C PRO A 286 14.00 -6.93 -26.87
N GLY A 287 14.16 -8.26 -27.02
CA GLY A 287 13.64 -8.96 -28.19
C GLY A 287 12.22 -8.45 -28.44
N PRO A 288 11.84 -8.20 -29.71
CA PRO A 288 10.65 -7.42 -30.05
C PRO A 288 9.53 -7.83 -29.10
N ALA A 289 9.07 -6.87 -28.30
CA ALA A 289 7.86 -7.07 -27.51
C ALA A 289 6.87 -7.70 -28.48
N ALA A 290 6.36 -8.90 -28.13
CA ALA A 290 5.31 -9.52 -28.92
C ALA A 290 4.30 -8.40 -29.21
N PRO A 291 3.88 -8.21 -30.48
CA PRO A 291 3.00 -7.10 -30.83
C PRO A 291 1.87 -7.10 -29.82
N VAL A 292 1.85 -6.06 -28.98
CA VAL A 292 0.78 -5.85 -28.03
C VAL A 292 -0.43 -5.67 -28.92
N SER A 293 -1.28 -6.69 -28.94
CA SER A 293 -2.58 -6.56 -29.56
C SER A 293 -3.27 -5.41 -28.84
N ASP A 294 -3.41 -4.27 -29.53
CA ASP A 294 -4.26 -3.15 -29.09
C ASP A 294 -5.74 -3.56 -29.03
N GLU A 295 -6.07 -4.81 -29.37
CA GLU A 295 -7.30 -5.42 -28.93
C GLU A 295 -7.21 -5.65 -27.42
N PRO A 296 -7.97 -4.90 -26.59
CA PRO A 296 -8.07 -5.24 -25.17
C PRO A 296 -8.40 -6.73 -25.11
N ALA A 297 -7.57 -7.50 -24.40
CA ALA A 297 -7.85 -8.89 -24.14
C ALA A 297 -9.33 -8.95 -23.75
N ALA A 298 -10.14 -9.66 -24.54
CA ALA A 298 -11.57 -9.71 -24.33
C ALA A 298 -11.75 -10.14 -22.88
N ALA A 299 -12.23 -9.22 -22.02
CA ALA A 299 -12.35 -9.46 -20.60
C ALA A 299 -13.06 -10.81 -20.44
N GLU A 300 -12.40 -11.75 -19.77
CA GLU A 300 -13.00 -13.07 -19.56
C GLU A 300 -14.39 -12.86 -18.98
N ALA A 301 -15.38 -13.53 -19.56
CA ALA A 301 -16.73 -13.43 -19.05
C ALA A 301 -16.72 -13.87 -17.58
N PRO A 302 -17.38 -13.11 -16.68
CA PRO A 302 -17.39 -13.46 -15.27
C PRO A 302 -18.10 -14.81 -15.09
N PRO A 303 -17.72 -15.60 -14.07
CA PRO A 303 -18.33 -16.89 -13.84
C PRO A 303 -19.82 -16.74 -13.49
N ASP A 304 -20.65 -17.70 -13.92
CA ASP A 304 -22.11 -17.65 -13.76
C ASP A 304 -22.56 -17.44 -12.30
N TRP A 305 -21.83 -18.03 -11.34
CA TRP A 305 -22.13 -17.88 -9.92
C TRP A 305 -22.05 -16.42 -9.47
N LEU A 306 -21.11 -15.64 -10.03
CA LEU A 306 -20.90 -14.26 -9.65
C LEU A 306 -21.99 -13.37 -10.25
N VAL A 307 -22.37 -13.61 -11.51
CA VAL A 307 -23.49 -12.91 -12.14
C VAL A 307 -24.79 -13.14 -11.36
N GLU A 308 -25.04 -14.39 -10.94
CA GLU A 308 -26.20 -14.73 -10.14
C GLU A 308 -26.14 -14.08 -8.73
N ARG A 309 -24.96 -14.05 -8.11
CA ARG A 309 -24.75 -13.36 -6.82
C ARG A 309 -25.05 -11.87 -6.94
N VAL A 310 -24.56 -11.21 -7.99
CA VAL A 310 -24.82 -9.79 -8.27
C VAL A 310 -26.32 -9.53 -8.44
N ARG A 311 -27.04 -10.35 -9.21
CA ARG A 311 -28.51 -10.25 -9.33
C ARG A 311 -29.21 -10.29 -7.98
N GLN A 312 -28.82 -11.24 -7.15
CA GLN A 312 -29.42 -11.42 -5.83
C GLN A 312 -29.15 -10.21 -4.93
N LEU A 313 -27.92 -9.67 -4.93
CA LEU A 313 -27.58 -8.46 -4.19
C LEU A 313 -28.33 -7.23 -4.70
N ARG A 314 -28.50 -7.09 -6.02
CA ARG A 314 -29.34 -6.04 -6.61
C ARG A 314 -30.80 -6.13 -6.21
N ALA A 315 -31.33 -7.34 -6.08
CA ALA A 315 -32.69 -7.55 -5.59
C ALA A 315 -32.87 -7.13 -4.12
N VAL A 316 -31.78 -7.01 -3.35
CA VAL A 316 -31.75 -6.46 -1.99
C VAL A 316 -31.45 -4.95 -1.98
N GLY A 317 -31.12 -4.37 -3.14
CA GLY A 317 -30.87 -2.93 -3.29
C GLY A 317 -29.41 -2.52 -3.18
N PHE A 318 -28.46 -3.45 -3.33
CA PHE A 318 -27.07 -3.12 -3.65
C PHE A 318 -26.91 -2.85 -5.15
N PHE A 319 -25.85 -2.14 -5.53
CA PHE A 319 -25.49 -1.82 -6.91
C PHE A 319 -26.66 -1.27 -7.73
N ALA A 320 -27.33 -0.25 -7.18
CA ALA A 320 -28.54 0.32 -7.75
C ALA A 320 -28.34 1.04 -9.09
N ASP A 321 -27.09 1.18 -9.57
CA ASP A 321 -26.75 1.81 -10.84
C ASP A 321 -27.37 1.06 -12.04
N PRO A 322 -28.38 1.66 -12.72
CA PRO A 322 -29.07 1.00 -13.82
C PRO A 322 -28.25 0.99 -15.12
N ALA A 323 -27.12 1.73 -15.19
CA ALA A 323 -26.34 1.84 -16.42
C ALA A 323 -25.55 0.56 -16.75
N ARG A 324 -25.38 -0.34 -15.77
CA ARG A 324 -24.66 -1.61 -15.91
C ARG A 324 -25.64 -2.77 -15.81
N ASP A 325 -25.59 -3.67 -16.80
CA ASP A 325 -26.22 -4.98 -16.67
C ASP A 325 -25.43 -5.86 -15.69
N ASP A 326 -26.03 -6.98 -15.27
CA ASP A 326 -25.45 -7.82 -14.20
C ASP A 326 -24.17 -8.53 -14.63
N VAL A 327 -24.00 -8.80 -15.93
CA VAL A 327 -22.79 -9.47 -16.45
C VAL A 327 -21.64 -8.48 -16.44
N ARG A 328 -21.86 -7.26 -16.96
CA ARG A 328 -20.89 -6.17 -16.92
C ARG A 328 -20.49 -5.86 -15.49
N LEU A 329 -21.48 -5.69 -14.60
CA LEU A 329 -21.24 -5.38 -13.20
C LEU A 329 -20.45 -6.49 -12.49
N ALA A 330 -20.78 -7.76 -12.73
CA ALA A 330 -20.01 -8.88 -12.19
C ALA A 330 -18.54 -8.88 -12.65
N ALA A 331 -18.29 -8.59 -13.93
CA ALA A 331 -16.93 -8.49 -14.44
C ALA A 331 -16.15 -7.33 -13.81
N ASP A 332 -16.78 -6.16 -13.71
CA ASP A 332 -16.19 -4.97 -13.10
C ASP A 332 -15.87 -5.24 -11.61
N LEU A 333 -16.80 -5.82 -10.85
CA LEU A 333 -16.59 -6.14 -9.43
C LEU A 333 -15.51 -7.21 -9.22
N ALA A 334 -15.43 -8.22 -10.09
CA ALA A 334 -14.35 -9.21 -10.04
C ALA A 334 -12.99 -8.53 -10.26
N ALA A 335 -12.88 -7.67 -11.28
CA ALA A 335 -11.66 -6.96 -11.59
C ALA A 335 -11.25 -5.99 -10.47
N ASP A 336 -12.20 -5.26 -9.90
CA ASP A 336 -11.97 -4.31 -8.80
C ASP A 336 -11.49 -5.05 -7.53
N HIS A 337 -12.19 -6.12 -7.12
CA HIS A 337 -11.76 -6.97 -6.01
C HIS A 337 -10.36 -7.53 -6.29
N GLU A 338 -10.16 -8.08 -7.48
CA GLU A 338 -8.93 -8.74 -7.87
C GLU A 338 -7.72 -7.78 -7.88
N ALA A 339 -7.94 -6.54 -8.30
CA ALA A 339 -6.95 -5.46 -8.29
C ALA A 339 -6.56 -5.04 -6.87
N GLU A 340 -7.52 -5.02 -5.95
CA GLU A 340 -7.32 -4.59 -4.57
C GLU A 340 -6.74 -5.70 -3.68
N SER A 341 -7.38 -6.88 -3.65
CA SER A 341 -6.97 -8.01 -2.80
C SER A 341 -5.76 -8.74 -3.37
N GLY A 342 -5.53 -8.61 -4.67
CA GLY A 342 -4.55 -9.40 -5.38
C GLY A 342 -4.98 -10.86 -5.55
N THR A 343 -6.23 -11.23 -5.31
CA THR A 343 -6.76 -12.59 -5.55
C THR A 343 -8.12 -12.55 -6.21
N PRO A 344 -8.47 -13.50 -7.10
CA PRO A 344 -9.84 -13.62 -7.58
C PRO A 344 -10.79 -13.96 -6.42
N LEU A 345 -12.06 -13.59 -6.57
CA LEU A 345 -13.11 -14.00 -5.64
C LEU A 345 -13.25 -15.52 -5.62
N ASP A 346 -13.25 -16.11 -4.43
CA ASP A 346 -13.45 -17.55 -4.22
C ASP A 346 -14.90 -17.81 -3.80
N PRO A 347 -15.72 -18.56 -4.58
CA PRO A 347 -17.11 -18.84 -4.23
C PRO A 347 -17.26 -19.67 -2.94
N ASP A 348 -16.20 -20.34 -2.50
CA ASP A 348 -16.18 -21.14 -1.28
C ASP A 348 -15.75 -20.32 -0.04
N ASP A 349 -15.35 -19.06 -0.20
CA ASP A 349 -15.05 -18.16 0.91
C ASP A 349 -16.34 -17.72 1.61
N GLU A 350 -16.40 -17.92 2.93
CA GLU A 350 -17.54 -17.54 3.76
C GLU A 350 -17.80 -16.02 3.75
N LEU A 351 -16.78 -15.21 3.45
CA LEU A 351 -16.86 -13.75 3.41
C LEU A 351 -17.02 -13.19 1.98
N VAL A 352 -17.10 -14.02 0.93
CA VAL A 352 -17.15 -13.56 -0.46
C VAL A 352 -18.28 -12.57 -0.73
N GLU A 353 -19.42 -12.70 -0.04
CA GLU A 353 -20.55 -11.78 -0.20
C GLU A 353 -20.30 -10.42 0.47
N LEU A 354 -19.56 -10.40 1.58
CA LEU A 354 -19.11 -9.15 2.21
C LEU A 354 -18.06 -8.48 1.30
N ASP A 355 -17.10 -9.24 0.79
CA ASP A 355 -16.08 -8.77 -0.15
C ASP A 355 -16.65 -8.22 -1.44
N LEU A 356 -17.79 -8.74 -1.89
CA LEU A 356 -18.51 -8.18 -3.01
C LEU A 356 -19.22 -6.89 -2.61
N THR A 357 -20.04 -6.94 -1.56
CA THR A 357 -20.89 -5.81 -1.17
C THR A 357 -20.10 -4.60 -0.70
N ARG A 358 -18.87 -4.77 -0.18
CA ARG A 358 -18.00 -3.65 0.21
C ARG A 358 -17.65 -2.71 -0.94
N LEU A 359 -17.65 -3.21 -2.17
CA LEU A 359 -17.43 -2.41 -3.38
C LEU A 359 -18.61 -1.49 -3.71
N ASP A 360 -19.75 -1.66 -3.05
CA ASP A 360 -20.86 -0.71 -3.07
C ASP A 360 -20.69 0.34 -1.95
N GLU A 361 -19.75 1.26 -2.15
CA GLU A 361 -19.45 2.35 -1.19
C GLU A 361 -20.65 3.27 -0.90
N ALA A 362 -21.71 3.21 -1.71
CA ALA A 362 -22.96 3.93 -1.48
C ALA A 362 -23.88 3.21 -0.46
N ARG A 363 -23.62 1.93 -0.16
CA ARG A 363 -24.45 1.08 0.70
C ARG A 363 -23.69 0.44 1.86
N VAL A 364 -22.37 0.35 1.76
CA VAL A 364 -21.49 -0.25 2.77
C VAL A 364 -20.47 0.75 3.25
N TRP A 365 -20.28 0.76 4.57
CA TRP A 365 -19.16 1.39 5.24
C TRP A 365 -18.38 0.27 5.95
N TRP A 366 -17.12 0.08 5.60
CA TRP A 366 -16.26 -0.95 6.16
C TRP A 366 -14.92 -0.32 6.50
N GLU A 367 -14.61 -0.21 7.80
CA GLU A 367 -13.38 0.39 8.29
C GLU A 367 -12.76 -0.45 9.41
N ASP A 368 -11.45 -0.30 9.62
CA ASP A 368 -10.77 -0.82 10.81
C ASP A 368 -11.24 -0.06 12.06
N THR A 369 -11.51 -0.77 13.14
CA THR A 369 -11.90 -0.13 14.41
C THR A 369 -10.71 0.39 15.21
N GLU A 370 -9.49 -0.09 14.93
CA GLU A 370 -8.22 0.46 15.41
C GLU A 370 -7.85 1.69 14.58
N ALA A 371 -8.18 2.88 15.08
CA ALA A 371 -8.19 4.11 14.28
C ALA A 371 -7.51 5.29 14.98
N ASP A 372 -6.55 5.02 15.87
CA ASP A 372 -5.79 6.04 16.62
C ASP A 372 -6.72 7.08 17.27
N VAL A 373 -7.64 6.62 18.12
CA VAL A 373 -8.67 7.46 18.74
C VAL A 373 -8.04 8.44 19.73
N ALA A 374 -7.64 9.62 19.21
CA ALA A 374 -6.95 10.67 19.96
C ALA A 374 -7.43 12.10 19.61
N PRO A 375 -7.20 13.09 20.50
CA PRO A 375 -7.58 14.48 20.25
C PRO A 375 -6.97 15.05 18.96
N GLY A 376 -7.83 15.55 18.07
CA GLY A 376 -7.41 16.20 16.81
C GLY A 376 -7.28 15.26 15.61
N ASN A 377 -7.49 13.95 15.81
CA ASN A 377 -7.60 12.97 14.72
C ASN A 377 -9.01 12.96 14.10
N GLU A 378 -10.03 13.40 14.84
CA GLU A 378 -11.42 13.55 14.34
C GLU A 378 -12.02 12.24 13.79
N VAL A 379 -11.65 11.11 14.41
CA VAL A 379 -12.03 9.76 13.97
C VAL A 379 -13.56 9.59 13.93
N TYR A 380 -14.27 9.99 14.97
CA TYR A 380 -15.73 9.90 15.03
C TYR A 380 -16.42 10.87 14.08
N VAL A 381 -15.77 12.00 13.74
CA VAL A 381 -16.26 12.90 12.68
C VAL A 381 -16.27 12.15 11.35
N ALA A 382 -15.13 11.61 10.93
CA ALA A 382 -14.98 10.88 9.67
C ALA A 382 -15.94 9.68 9.58
N TRP A 383 -16.10 8.95 10.67
CA TRP A 383 -17.01 7.80 10.75
C TRP A 383 -18.47 8.20 10.57
N ILE A 384 -18.95 9.22 11.27
CA ILE A 384 -20.34 9.68 11.15
C ILE A 384 -20.61 10.24 9.74
N GLU A 385 -19.62 10.87 9.10
CA GLU A 385 -19.71 11.28 7.69
C GLU A 385 -19.81 10.08 6.73
N GLY A 386 -19.02 9.02 6.98
CA GLY A 386 -19.13 7.74 6.27
C GLY A 386 -20.51 7.10 6.41
N LEU A 387 -21.03 7.04 7.64
CA LEU A 387 -22.37 6.53 7.93
C LEU A 387 -23.46 7.38 7.28
N ALA A 388 -23.31 8.71 7.27
CA ALA A 388 -24.25 9.61 6.60
C ALA A 388 -24.32 9.33 5.09
N ARG A 389 -23.17 9.04 4.46
CA ARG A 389 -23.08 8.69 3.03
C ARG A 389 -23.93 7.45 2.68
N ILE A 390 -23.82 6.39 3.48
CA ILE A 390 -24.55 5.13 3.22
C ILE A 390 -26.02 5.18 3.68
N SER A 391 -26.42 6.23 4.41
CA SER A 391 -27.78 6.37 4.98
C SER A 391 -28.86 6.67 3.94
N ARG A 392 -28.50 6.88 2.67
CA ARG A 392 -29.40 7.31 1.58
C ARG A 392 -30.12 8.63 1.92
N GLY A 393 -29.42 9.53 2.61
CA GLY A 393 -29.92 10.85 2.99
C GLY A 393 -30.84 10.87 4.21
N THR A 394 -31.04 9.73 4.88
CA THR A 394 -31.83 9.69 6.13
C THR A 394 -31.07 10.29 7.31
N LEU A 395 -29.73 10.18 7.30
CA LEU A 395 -28.83 10.89 8.20
C LEU A 395 -28.17 12.04 7.43
N ALA A 396 -28.52 13.29 7.78
CA ALA A 396 -28.00 14.49 7.13
C ALA A 396 -27.37 15.44 8.16
N PRO A 397 -26.17 15.12 8.69
CA PRO A 397 -25.50 15.96 9.66
C PRO A 397 -25.08 17.28 9.00
N THR A 398 -25.31 18.39 9.71
CA THR A 398 -24.88 19.72 9.26
C THR A 398 -23.55 20.13 9.86
N ARG A 399 -23.22 19.56 11.02
CA ARG A 399 -21.95 19.74 11.73
C ARG A 399 -21.73 18.56 12.66
N ILE A 400 -20.49 18.10 12.73
CA ILE A 400 -20.05 17.09 13.69
C ILE A 400 -18.84 17.68 14.42
N THR A 401 -18.78 17.51 15.74
CA THR A 401 -17.63 17.97 16.53
C THR A 401 -17.30 16.98 17.64
N GLU A 402 -16.02 16.72 17.82
CA GLU A 402 -15.50 16.01 18.99
C GLU A 402 -15.07 16.98 20.09
N ARG A 403 -15.27 16.57 21.33
CA ARG A 403 -14.72 17.23 22.52
C ARG A 403 -14.09 16.20 23.42
N TRP A 404 -12.84 16.46 23.78
CA TRP A 404 -12.01 15.57 24.55
C TRP A 404 -11.86 16.11 25.97
N ALA A 405 -12.00 15.24 26.97
CA ALA A 405 -11.71 15.59 28.37
C ALA A 405 -10.20 15.54 28.69
N GLY A 406 -9.42 14.80 27.91
CA GLY A 406 -7.98 14.62 28.04
C GLY A 406 -7.40 13.85 26.84
N GLU A 407 -6.11 13.51 26.90
CA GLU A 407 -5.39 12.82 25.82
C GLU A 407 -5.95 11.42 25.49
N ALA A 408 -6.47 10.71 26.51
CA ALA A 408 -7.09 9.40 26.35
C ALA A 408 -8.64 9.45 26.46
N GLY A 409 -9.25 10.64 26.36
CA GLY A 409 -10.70 10.80 26.54
C GLY A 409 -11.15 11.03 28.00
N PRO A 410 -12.45 10.85 28.32
CA PRO A 410 -13.54 10.47 27.43
C PRO A 410 -13.82 11.50 26.32
N VAL A 411 -14.33 11.00 25.19
CA VAL A 411 -14.78 11.81 24.05
C VAL A 411 -16.28 12.05 24.10
N ARG A 412 -16.71 13.25 23.71
CA ARG A 412 -18.11 13.59 23.44
C ARG A 412 -18.22 14.01 21.99
N VAL A 413 -19.10 13.34 21.25
CA VAL A 413 -19.35 13.64 19.84
C VAL A 413 -20.70 14.32 19.75
N ARG A 414 -20.72 15.55 19.23
CA ARG A 414 -21.96 16.29 18.96
C ARG A 414 -22.25 16.26 17.47
N VAL A 415 -23.46 15.88 17.11
CA VAL A 415 -23.97 15.86 15.74
C VAL A 415 -25.16 16.81 15.64
N ASP A 416 -25.02 17.91 14.89
CA ASP A 416 -26.13 18.83 14.65
C ASP A 416 -26.96 18.32 13.46
N LEU A 417 -28.17 17.83 13.76
CA LEU A 417 -29.13 17.33 12.77
C LEU A 417 -30.29 18.31 12.56
N PRO A 418 -31.04 18.21 11.44
CA PRO A 418 -32.25 19.01 11.22
C PRO A 418 -33.32 18.82 12.31
N SER A 419 -33.39 17.62 12.92
CA SER A 419 -34.31 17.30 14.01
C SER A 419 -33.87 17.83 15.38
N GLY A 420 -32.64 18.32 15.48
CA GLY A 420 -32.03 18.79 16.72
C GLY A 420 -30.63 18.20 16.94
N PRO A 421 -29.87 18.74 17.91
CA PRO A 421 -28.54 18.22 18.21
C PRO A 421 -28.61 16.89 18.95
N LEU A 422 -27.78 15.93 18.52
CA LEU A 422 -27.52 14.66 19.19
C LEU A 422 -26.15 14.71 19.88
N GLU A 423 -26.06 14.27 21.13
CA GLU A 423 -24.78 14.08 21.83
C GLU A 423 -24.55 12.58 22.04
N ILE A 424 -23.46 12.06 21.51
CA ILE A 424 -23.00 10.68 21.64
C ILE A 424 -21.82 10.65 22.61
N ARG A 425 -21.77 9.64 23.47
CA ARG A 425 -20.69 9.41 24.44
C ARG A 425 -20.09 8.02 24.23
N PRO A 426 -19.22 7.85 23.22
CA PRO A 426 -18.49 6.59 23.02
C PRO A 426 -17.77 6.15 24.30
N ARG A 427 -17.69 4.84 24.53
CA ARG A 427 -16.80 4.27 25.56
C ARG A 427 -15.34 4.52 25.16
N ASP A 428 -14.51 4.69 26.17
CA ASP A 428 -13.07 4.67 25.99
C ASP A 428 -12.62 3.21 25.84
N LEU A 429 -12.11 2.88 24.65
CA LEU A 429 -11.59 1.56 24.29
C LEU A 429 -10.10 1.63 23.91
N GLY A 430 -9.37 2.66 24.36
CA GLY A 430 -8.00 2.93 23.94
C GLY A 430 -7.94 3.39 22.48
N ASP A 431 -7.10 2.75 21.67
CA ASP A 431 -6.91 3.08 20.25
C ASP A 431 -8.08 2.60 19.36
N TYR A 432 -9.03 1.87 19.96
CA TYR A 432 -10.23 1.39 19.30
C TYR A 432 -11.42 2.35 19.46
N THR A 433 -12.29 2.29 18.48
CA THR A 433 -13.53 3.05 18.40
C THR A 433 -14.74 2.27 18.95
N ASP A 434 -15.69 2.97 19.57
CA ASP A 434 -16.94 2.36 20.06
C ASP A 434 -18.08 2.49 19.04
N ILE A 435 -17.97 1.77 17.91
CA ILE A 435 -18.95 1.81 16.81
C ILE A 435 -20.37 1.49 17.28
N GLU A 436 -20.55 0.53 18.19
CA GLU A 436 -21.87 0.11 18.67
C GLU A 436 -22.65 1.25 19.34
N THR A 437 -21.98 2.04 20.18
CA THR A 437 -22.60 3.19 20.84
C THR A 437 -22.97 4.28 19.84
N VAL A 438 -22.15 4.48 18.81
CA VAL A 438 -22.45 5.43 17.71
C VAL A 438 -23.68 4.98 16.94
N LEU A 439 -23.72 3.73 16.47
CA LEU A 439 -24.84 3.22 15.67
C LEU A 439 -26.15 3.23 16.44
N ARG A 440 -26.13 2.87 17.73
CA ARG A 440 -27.31 2.93 18.60
C ARG A 440 -27.86 4.36 18.68
N ALA A 441 -27.02 5.33 19.00
CA ALA A 441 -27.43 6.72 19.15
C ALA A 441 -27.97 7.32 17.83
N LEU A 442 -27.36 6.97 16.69
CA LEU A 442 -27.84 7.39 15.38
C LEU A 442 -29.20 6.74 15.04
N ASN A 443 -29.37 5.45 15.32
CA ASN A 443 -30.65 4.77 15.05
C ASN A 443 -31.81 5.33 15.89
N GLU A 444 -31.57 5.85 17.08
CA GLU A 444 -32.62 6.48 17.92
C GLU A 444 -33.23 7.74 17.30
N VAL A 445 -32.45 8.47 16.50
CA VAL A 445 -32.90 9.74 15.87
C VAL A 445 -33.40 9.58 14.44
N LEU A 446 -33.17 8.42 13.83
CA LEU A 446 -33.66 8.10 12.49
C LEU A 446 -35.17 7.78 12.51
N PRO A 447 -35.91 8.02 11.41
CA PRO A 447 -37.37 7.75 11.34
C PRO A 447 -37.73 6.32 11.70
N ALA A 448 -38.82 6.13 12.46
CA ALA A 448 -39.33 4.82 12.93
C ALA A 448 -39.35 3.75 11.82
N ASP A 449 -40.00 4.09 10.70
CA ASP A 449 -40.24 3.22 9.54
C ASP A 449 -39.15 3.36 8.45
N GLY A 450 -38.03 4.01 8.78
CA GLY A 450 -36.93 4.26 7.85
C GLY A 450 -35.84 3.19 7.88
N PRO A 451 -34.88 3.27 6.95
CA PRO A 451 -33.63 2.51 7.02
C PRO A 451 -32.91 2.67 8.37
N ARG A 452 -32.30 1.59 8.84
CA ARG A 452 -31.50 1.52 10.06
C ARG A 452 -30.09 1.08 9.76
N PHE A 453 -29.14 1.61 10.50
CA PHE A 453 -27.79 1.06 10.51
C PHE A 453 -27.79 -0.30 11.20
N VAL A 454 -27.18 -1.28 10.55
CA VAL A 454 -26.92 -2.61 11.11
C VAL A 454 -25.44 -2.90 10.99
N LEU A 455 -24.89 -3.53 12.03
CA LEU A 455 -23.50 -3.98 12.09
C LEU A 455 -23.49 -5.49 11.86
N TYR A 456 -22.70 -5.95 10.89
CA TYR A 456 -22.48 -7.39 10.72
C TYR A 456 -21.82 -7.98 11.97
N ALA A 457 -22.13 -9.24 12.31
CA ALA A 457 -21.58 -9.88 13.49
C ALA A 457 -20.04 -9.87 13.45
N PRO A 458 -19.34 -9.59 14.56
CA PRO A 458 -17.88 -9.47 14.55
C PRO A 458 -17.21 -10.73 13.97
N PHE A 459 -16.33 -10.53 12.99
CA PHE A 459 -15.55 -11.59 12.34
C PHE A 459 -14.05 -11.30 12.35
N ASP A 460 -13.66 -10.03 12.51
CA ASP A 460 -12.27 -9.57 12.72
C ASP A 460 -12.27 -8.24 13.51
N GLN A 461 -11.20 -7.43 13.37
CA GLN A 461 -11.06 -6.13 14.02
C GLN A 461 -11.76 -4.96 13.28
N THR A 462 -12.50 -5.23 12.21
CA THR A 462 -13.15 -4.22 11.39
C THR A 462 -14.65 -4.11 11.71
N ALA A 463 -15.26 -3.01 11.28
CA ALA A 463 -16.69 -2.79 11.37
C ALA A 463 -17.32 -2.74 9.98
N PHE A 464 -18.11 -3.78 9.64
CA PHE A 464 -18.94 -3.80 8.43
C PHE A 464 -20.34 -3.29 8.74
N VAL A 465 -20.69 -2.11 8.22
CA VAL A 465 -21.97 -1.44 8.47
C VAL A 465 -22.72 -1.19 7.17
N THR A 466 -24.02 -1.47 7.18
CA THR A 466 -24.95 -1.09 6.10
C THR A 466 -26.18 -0.38 6.66
N CYS A 467 -26.87 0.42 5.84
CA CYS A 467 -28.11 1.10 6.20
C CYS A 467 -29.30 0.52 5.43
N VAL A 468 -30.07 -0.34 6.08
CA VAL A 468 -31.08 -1.20 5.46
C VAL A 468 -32.46 -0.98 6.02
N THR A 469 -33.49 -1.15 5.19
CA THR A 469 -34.88 -1.29 5.68
C THR A 469 -35.08 -2.66 6.33
N ASP A 470 -36.18 -2.84 7.06
CA ASP A 470 -36.51 -4.14 7.66
C ASP A 470 -36.66 -5.27 6.63
N ASP A 471 -37.20 -4.96 5.44
CA ASP A 471 -37.31 -5.94 4.36
C ASP A 471 -35.95 -6.31 3.76
N GLU A 472 -35.08 -5.32 3.53
CA GLU A 472 -33.70 -5.54 3.06
C GLU A 472 -32.91 -6.38 4.08
N ARG A 473 -33.01 -6.04 5.38
CA ARG A 473 -32.38 -6.78 6.46
C ARG A 473 -32.81 -8.24 6.49
N ARG A 474 -34.11 -8.51 6.45
CA ARG A 474 -34.64 -9.88 6.45
C ARG A 474 -34.12 -10.69 5.25
N ARG A 475 -34.08 -10.08 4.07
CA ARG A 475 -33.53 -10.75 2.87
C ARG A 475 -32.03 -11.05 3.01
N LEU A 476 -31.26 -10.23 3.71
CA LEU A 476 -29.86 -10.54 4.02
C LEU A 476 -29.73 -11.67 5.04
N GLU A 477 -30.55 -11.67 6.10
CA GLU A 477 -30.56 -12.74 7.10
C GLU A 477 -30.97 -14.09 6.48
N GLU A 478 -31.93 -14.11 5.54
CA GLU A 478 -32.30 -15.31 4.76
C GLU A 478 -31.13 -15.87 3.91
N ARG A 479 -30.14 -15.03 3.62
CA ARG A 479 -28.91 -15.39 2.90
C ARG A 479 -27.77 -15.80 3.83
N GLY A 480 -28.01 -15.83 5.13
CA GLY A 480 -27.02 -16.22 6.14
C GLY A 480 -26.26 -15.06 6.76
N TRP A 481 -26.61 -13.80 6.45
CA TRP A 481 -25.98 -12.67 7.14
C TRP A 481 -26.37 -12.67 8.61
N ALA A 482 -25.38 -12.50 9.48
CA ALA A 482 -25.60 -12.33 10.91
C ALA A 482 -25.35 -10.87 11.28
N PHE A 483 -26.29 -10.26 11.99
CA PHE A 483 -26.14 -8.89 12.49
C PHE A 483 -25.99 -8.88 14.01
N ALA A 484 -25.10 -8.01 14.51
CA ALA A 484 -24.93 -7.77 15.94
C ALA A 484 -26.19 -7.14 16.54
N SER A 485 -26.49 -7.49 17.80
CA SER A 485 -27.61 -6.88 18.52
C SER A 485 -27.22 -5.50 19.04
N LEU A 486 -27.70 -4.45 18.38
CA LEU A 486 -27.62 -3.08 18.88
C LEU A 486 -28.74 -2.85 19.92
N THR A 487 -28.67 -3.55 21.06
CA THR A 487 -29.68 -3.43 22.12
C THR A 487 -29.65 -1.99 22.66
N PRO A 488 -30.81 -1.33 22.89
CA PRO A 488 -30.84 -0.01 23.52
C PRO A 488 -30.11 -0.01 24.86
N ALA A 489 -29.44 1.10 25.20
CA ALA A 489 -28.86 1.25 26.53
C ALA A 489 -30.00 1.33 27.55
N SER A 490 -30.04 0.39 28.48
CA SER A 490 -31.01 0.32 29.58
C SER A 490 -30.86 1.46 30.57
#